data_AF-A0A921I9S3-F1
#
_entry.id   AF-A0A921I9S3-F1
#
_cell.length_a   1.000
_cell.length_b   1.000
_cell.length_c   1.000
_cell.angle_alpha   90.00
_cell.angle_beta   90.00
_cell.angle_gamma   90.00
#
_symmetry.space_group_name_H-M   'P 1'
#
loop_
_entity.id
_entity.type
_entity.pdbx_description
1 polymer ?
#
loop_
_entity_poly.entity_id
_entity_poly.type
_entity_poly.pdbx_seq_one_letter_code
_entity_poly.pdbx_strand_id
1 'polypeptide(L)'
;MAESFKNMFDKPFFGRFVNDLSLVLQNMSVDKFITLVMDEEWENRGYKQRIAHITTVLHKFMPTEYKEAVAKIFKLLDCVKVRLLDFSKIDDKNFNLLTLEYGVILDHYVERYGIEDYETSVKAIERITQFTTCEFVTHAFIVKYQDEMMKQMLAWSKHPHWGGKEACIGRVQTSSAVGDVIA
;
A
#
# COMPACT_ATOMS: atom_id res chain seq x y z
N MET A 1 -27.53 -2.58 -7.80
CA MET A 1 -26.59 -1.44 -7.98
C MET A 1 -25.22 -1.89 -7.54
N ALA A 2 -24.18 -1.62 -8.33
CA ALA A 2 -22.81 -1.88 -7.89
C ALA A 2 -22.45 -0.88 -6.78
N GLU A 3 -21.92 -1.36 -5.66
CA GLU A 3 -21.42 -0.50 -4.59
C GLU A 3 -20.19 0.28 -5.10
N SER A 4 -20.05 1.54 -4.66
CA SER A 4 -18.90 2.36 -5.04
C SER A 4 -17.61 1.77 -4.45
N PHE A 5 -16.55 1.68 -5.26
CA PHE A 5 -15.25 1.14 -4.82
C PHE A 5 -14.68 1.85 -3.58
N LYS A 6 -15.05 3.12 -3.35
CA LYS A 6 -14.66 3.86 -2.15
C LYS A 6 -15.20 3.27 -0.84
N ASN A 7 -16.26 2.45 -0.92
CA ASN A 7 -16.92 1.84 0.22
C ASN A 7 -16.19 0.60 0.74
N MET A 8 -15.09 0.16 0.10
CA MET A 8 -14.21 -0.87 0.67
C MET A 8 -13.64 -0.46 2.03
N PHE A 9 -13.45 0.85 2.24
CA PHE A 9 -12.98 1.38 3.51
C PHE A 9 -14.18 1.61 4.43
N ASP A 10 -14.53 0.56 5.18
CA ASP A 10 -15.64 0.57 6.12
C ASP A 10 -15.18 0.28 7.57
N LYS A 11 -16.10 0.37 8.53
CA LYS A 11 -15.79 0.10 9.94
C LYS A 11 -15.25 -1.33 10.16
N PRO A 12 -15.83 -2.39 9.57
CA PRO A 12 -15.25 -3.73 9.62
C PRO A 12 -13.80 -3.80 9.13
N PHE A 13 -13.48 -3.14 8.01
CA PHE A 13 -12.11 -3.02 7.50
C PHE A 13 -11.20 -2.37 8.53
N PHE A 14 -11.57 -1.18 9.04
CA PHE A 14 -10.74 -0.47 10.02
C PHE A 14 -10.55 -1.25 11.31
N GLY A 15 -11.57 -2.00 11.75
CA GLY A 15 -11.45 -2.91 12.89
C GLY A 15 -10.35 -3.96 12.66
N ARG A 16 -10.36 -4.64 11.51
CA ARG A 16 -9.31 -5.61 11.14
C ARG A 16 -7.94 -4.95 10.99
N PHE A 17 -7.89 -3.85 10.25
CA PHE A 17 -6.66 -3.10 9.96
C PHE A 17 -5.97 -2.63 11.24
N VAL A 18 -6.72 -2.03 12.16
CA VAL A 18 -6.16 -1.55 13.43
C VAL A 18 -5.79 -2.70 14.36
N ASN A 19 -6.55 -3.79 14.38
CA ASN A 19 -6.17 -4.97 15.16
C ASN A 19 -4.83 -5.56 14.68
N ASP A 20 -4.63 -5.65 13.37
CA ASP A 20 -3.37 -6.11 12.81
C ASP A 20 -2.21 -5.14 13.09
N LEU A 21 -2.44 -3.83 12.96
CA LEU A 21 -1.46 -2.80 13.31
C LEU A 21 -1.09 -2.83 14.80
N SER A 22 -2.04 -3.15 15.68
CA SER A 22 -1.81 -3.27 17.14
C SER A 22 -0.83 -4.39 17.49
N LEU A 23 -0.58 -5.34 16.58
CA LEU A 23 0.44 -6.38 16.78
C LEU A 23 1.87 -5.82 16.69
N VAL A 24 2.05 -4.68 16.03
CA VAL A 24 3.38 -4.13 15.72
C VAL A 24 3.59 -2.71 16.23
N LEU A 25 2.51 -1.94 16.41
CA LEU A 25 2.50 -0.59 16.96
C LEU A 25 1.94 -0.60 18.39
N GLN A 26 2.55 0.21 19.27
CA GLN A 26 2.04 0.44 20.62
C GLN A 26 0.97 1.54 20.57
N ASN A 27 0.04 1.53 21.54
CA ASN A 27 -1.00 2.57 21.72
C ASN A 27 -2.02 2.71 20.58
N MET A 28 -2.20 1.66 19.76
CA MET A 28 -3.30 1.61 18.80
C MET A 28 -4.64 1.41 19.52
N SER A 29 -5.64 2.19 19.14
CA SER A 29 -7.02 2.03 19.58
C SER A 29 -7.92 2.10 18.36
N VAL A 30 -8.72 1.04 18.15
CA VAL A 30 -9.66 0.93 17.02
C VAL A 30 -10.59 2.14 16.98
N ASP A 31 -11.20 2.48 18.11
CA ASP A 31 -12.12 3.61 18.20
C ASP A 31 -11.43 4.94 17.87
N LYS A 32 -10.25 5.19 18.45
CA LYS A 32 -9.48 6.43 18.17
C LYS A 32 -9.13 6.54 16.69
N PHE A 33 -8.70 5.44 16.07
CA PHE A 33 -8.34 5.44 14.66
C PHE A 33 -9.56 5.69 13.77
N ILE A 34 -10.68 4.99 14.02
CA ILE A 34 -11.92 5.16 13.27
C ILE A 34 -12.44 6.59 13.39
N THR A 35 -12.44 7.19 14.59
CA THR A 35 -12.87 8.58 14.79
C THR A 35 -11.99 9.57 14.03
N LEU A 36 -10.68 9.32 13.89
CA LEU A 36 -9.80 10.19 13.13
C LEU A 36 -9.95 10.03 11.61
N VAL A 37 -10.23 8.81 11.14
CA VAL A 37 -10.39 8.54 9.70
C VAL A 37 -11.76 8.96 9.20
N MET A 38 -12.83 8.54 9.87
CA MET A 38 -14.20 8.82 9.48
C MET A 38 -14.65 10.18 10.03
N ASP A 39 -13.96 11.24 9.59
CA ASP A 39 -14.28 12.63 9.92
C ASP A 39 -15.57 13.11 9.21
N GLU A 40 -15.98 14.35 9.47
CA GLU A 40 -17.19 14.94 8.89
C GLU A 40 -17.17 14.94 7.34
N GLU A 41 -15.98 14.99 6.75
CA GLU A 41 -15.79 14.98 5.29
C GLU A 41 -15.73 13.57 4.69
N TRP A 42 -15.76 12.51 5.50
CA TRP A 42 -15.54 11.14 5.05
C TRP A 42 -16.47 10.69 3.92
N GLU A 43 -17.75 11.05 4.00
CA GLU A 43 -18.76 10.69 2.99
C GLU A 43 -18.51 11.42 1.65
N ASN A 44 -17.98 12.65 1.72
CA ASN A 44 -17.65 13.47 0.56
C ASN A 44 -16.33 13.05 -0.10
N ARG A 45 -15.40 12.43 0.64
CA ARG A 45 -14.10 11.99 0.10
C ARG A 45 -14.27 10.92 -0.97
N GLY A 46 -13.65 11.16 -2.13
CA GLY A 46 -13.47 10.15 -3.18
C GLY A 46 -12.43 9.09 -2.80
N TYR A 47 -12.27 8.06 -3.65
CA TYR A 47 -11.40 6.91 -3.35
C TYR A 47 -9.93 7.30 -3.03
N LYS A 48 -9.27 8.05 -3.92
CA LYS A 48 -7.88 8.51 -3.71
C LYS A 48 -7.75 9.43 -2.49
N GLN A 49 -8.74 10.28 -2.24
CA GLN A 49 -8.76 11.16 -1.07
C GLN A 49 -8.90 10.36 0.23
N ARG A 50 -9.69 9.28 0.25
CA ARG A 50 -9.77 8.35 1.38
C ARG A 50 -8.43 7.69 1.64
N ILE A 51 -7.75 7.15 0.62
CA ILE A 51 -6.41 6.57 0.75
C ILE A 51 -5.42 7.58 1.35
N ALA A 52 -5.38 8.80 0.81
CA ALA A 52 -4.48 9.84 1.28
C ALA A 52 -4.77 10.26 2.74
N HIS A 53 -6.05 10.34 3.10
CA HIS A 53 -6.49 10.65 4.47
C HIS A 53 -6.12 9.53 5.44
N ILE A 54 -6.46 8.27 5.13
CA ILE A 54 -6.11 7.11 5.94
C ILE A 54 -4.59 7.05 6.15
N THR A 55 -3.81 7.25 5.08
CA THR A 55 -2.33 7.29 5.16
C THR A 55 -1.83 8.38 6.09
N THR A 56 -2.47 9.56 6.06
CA THR A 56 -2.12 10.69 6.94
C THR A 56 -2.45 10.37 8.39
N VAL A 57 -3.60 9.75 8.65
CA VAL A 57 -3.99 9.31 10.00
C VAL A 57 -3.05 8.21 10.50
N LEU A 58 -2.74 7.22 9.67
CA LEU A 58 -1.80 6.14 9.97
C LEU A 58 -0.44 6.69 10.39
N HIS A 59 0.09 7.68 9.66
CA HIS A 59 1.38 8.28 9.97
C HIS A 59 1.47 8.86 11.38
N LYS A 60 0.35 9.35 11.96
CA LYS A 60 0.31 9.83 13.35
C LYS A 60 0.60 8.75 14.40
N PHE A 61 0.40 7.47 14.04
CA PHE A 61 0.65 6.32 14.91
C PHE A 61 1.98 5.61 14.60
N MET A 62 2.63 5.98 13.50
CA MET A 62 3.90 5.40 13.08
C MET A 62 5.07 6.13 13.76
N PRO A 63 6.24 5.48 13.87
CA PRO A 63 7.47 6.16 14.25
C PRO A 63 7.75 7.38 13.35
N THR A 64 8.31 8.43 13.94
CA THR A 64 8.69 9.66 13.21
C THR A 64 9.80 9.36 12.19
N GLU A 65 10.73 8.48 12.53
CA GLU A 65 11.79 8.04 11.63
C GLU A 65 11.24 7.07 10.57
N TYR A 66 11.36 7.45 9.29
CA TYR A 66 10.80 6.68 8.17
C TYR A 66 11.33 5.23 8.12
N LYS A 67 12.62 5.03 8.40
CA LYS A 67 13.23 3.69 8.43
C LYS A 67 12.60 2.78 9.49
N GLU A 68 12.27 3.34 10.65
CA GLU A 68 11.57 2.62 11.70
C GLU A 68 10.12 2.33 11.31
N ALA A 69 9.46 3.29 10.65
CA ALA A 69 8.12 3.09 10.11
C ALA A 69 8.08 1.93 9.10
N VAL A 70 9.03 1.87 8.16
CA VAL A 70 9.17 0.73 7.22
C VAL A 70 9.44 -0.58 7.96
N ALA A 71 10.27 -0.57 9.00
CA ALA A 71 10.48 -1.77 9.82
C ALA A 71 9.19 -2.26 10.50
N LYS A 72 8.28 -1.35 10.89
CA LYS A 72 6.94 -1.72 11.39
C LYS A 72 6.05 -2.30 10.28
N ILE A 73 6.11 -1.75 9.07
CA ILE A 73 5.41 -2.31 7.90
C ILE A 73 5.89 -3.73 7.62
N PHE A 74 7.20 -3.99 7.67
CA PHE A 74 7.73 -5.35 7.46
C PHE A 74 7.22 -6.34 8.52
N LYS A 75 7.24 -5.94 9.79
CA LYS A 75 6.68 -6.77 10.86
C LYS A 75 5.19 -7.02 10.66
N LEU A 76 4.42 -6.02 10.21
CA LEU A 76 3.01 -6.19 9.89
C LEU A 76 2.84 -7.24 8.81
N LEU A 77 3.58 -7.11 7.70
CA LEU A 77 3.55 -8.05 6.59
C LEU A 77 3.91 -9.48 7.04
N ASP A 78 4.89 -9.64 7.93
CA ASP A 78 5.24 -10.95 8.49
C ASP A 78 4.11 -11.54 9.35
N CYS A 79 3.47 -10.73 10.21
CA CYS A 79 2.37 -11.15 11.07
C CYS A 79 1.11 -11.55 10.28
N VAL A 80 0.84 -10.88 9.16
CA VAL A 80 -0.34 -11.15 8.33
C VAL A 80 -0.06 -12.22 7.26
N LYS A 81 1.22 -12.45 6.87
CA LYS A 81 1.61 -13.48 5.89
C LYS A 81 1.08 -14.86 6.25
N VAL A 82 1.05 -15.21 7.54
CA VAL A 82 0.55 -16.52 8.01
C VAL A 82 -0.94 -16.70 7.75
N ARG A 83 -1.71 -15.61 7.71
CA ARG A 83 -3.15 -15.60 7.40
C ARG A 83 -3.45 -15.46 5.91
N LEU A 84 -2.42 -15.23 5.10
CA LEU A 84 -2.58 -15.10 3.66
C LEU A 84 -2.42 -16.46 2.97
N LEU A 85 -3.42 -16.79 2.16
CA LEU A 85 -3.31 -17.87 1.18
C LEU A 85 -2.24 -17.51 0.15
N ASP A 86 -1.44 -18.50 -0.21
CA ASP A 86 -0.37 -18.40 -1.20
C ASP A 86 -0.91 -17.82 -2.52
N PHE A 87 -0.32 -16.71 -2.98
CA PHE A 87 -0.68 -16.02 -4.23
C PHE A 87 -0.46 -16.87 -5.49
N SER A 88 0.16 -18.05 -5.38
CA SER A 88 0.19 -19.04 -6.45
C SER A 88 -1.19 -19.61 -6.81
N LYS A 89 -2.20 -19.38 -5.95
CA LYS A 89 -3.59 -19.85 -6.12
C LYS A 89 -4.59 -18.70 -5.98
N ILE A 90 -4.51 -17.70 -6.85
CA ILE A 90 -5.53 -16.66 -6.95
C ILE A 90 -6.80 -17.31 -7.51
N ASP A 91 -7.80 -17.50 -6.66
CA ASP A 91 -9.20 -17.75 -7.04
C ASP A 91 -9.90 -16.40 -7.03
N ASP A 92 -10.66 -16.08 -8.09
CA ASP A 92 -11.47 -14.85 -8.20
C ASP A 92 -12.41 -14.64 -7.00
N LYS A 93 -12.72 -15.70 -6.24
CA LYS A 93 -13.53 -15.65 -5.02
C LYS A 93 -12.75 -15.26 -3.76
N ASN A 94 -11.42 -15.35 -3.78
CA ASN A 94 -10.52 -15.06 -2.65
C ASN A 94 -9.59 -13.89 -2.99
N PHE A 95 -10.17 -12.81 -3.52
CA PHE A 95 -9.46 -11.53 -3.67
C PHE A 95 -9.07 -11.04 -2.27
N ASN A 96 -7.83 -11.31 -1.87
CA ASN A 96 -7.35 -11.18 -0.49
C ASN A 96 -7.45 -9.74 0.06
N LEU A 97 -7.78 -9.63 1.37
CA LEU A 97 -7.82 -8.40 2.17
C LEU A 97 -6.58 -7.50 1.99
N LEU A 98 -5.38 -8.09 1.88
CA LEU A 98 -4.14 -7.33 1.75
C LEU A 98 -3.90 -6.78 0.35
N THR A 99 -4.45 -7.42 -0.67
CA THR A 99 -4.13 -7.09 -2.06
C THR A 99 -4.72 -5.75 -2.47
N LEU A 100 -5.94 -5.41 -2.00
CA LEU A 100 -6.57 -4.13 -2.33
C LEU A 100 -6.52 -3.14 -1.19
N GLU A 101 -6.92 -3.54 0.01
CA GLU A 101 -7.22 -2.55 1.06
C GLU A 101 -5.94 -2.08 1.75
N TYR A 102 -5.06 -3.01 2.16
CA TYR A 102 -3.81 -2.67 2.84
C TYR A 102 -2.78 -2.17 1.83
N GLY A 103 -2.69 -2.83 0.68
CA GLY A 103 -1.73 -2.54 -0.37
C GLY A 103 -1.73 -1.07 -0.77
N VAL A 104 -2.88 -0.52 -1.16
CA VAL A 104 -2.97 0.89 -1.61
C VAL A 104 -2.63 1.90 -0.51
N ILE A 105 -2.88 1.58 0.76
CA ILE A 105 -2.52 2.44 1.89
C ILE A 105 -1.01 2.40 2.13
N LEU A 106 -0.41 1.21 2.12
CA LEU A 106 1.03 1.03 2.31
C LEU A 106 1.83 1.61 1.13
N ASP A 107 1.34 1.42 -0.09
CA ASP A 107 1.90 1.98 -1.33
C ASP A 107 1.99 3.51 -1.23
N HIS A 108 0.85 4.13 -0.94
CA HIS A 108 0.75 5.57 -0.78
C HIS A 108 1.55 6.08 0.43
N TYR A 109 1.75 5.28 1.49
CA TYR A 109 2.61 5.63 2.61
C TYR A 109 4.09 5.72 2.18
N VAL A 110 4.57 4.73 1.42
CA VAL A 110 5.94 4.74 0.88
C VAL A 110 6.13 5.90 -0.09
N GLU A 111 5.17 6.13 -0.98
CA GLU A 111 5.21 7.27 -1.92
C GLU A 111 5.32 8.60 -1.16
N ARG A 112 4.46 8.82 -0.16
CA ARG A 112 4.36 10.11 0.50
C ARG A 112 5.52 10.43 1.45
N TYR A 113 5.99 9.44 2.20
CA TYR A 113 6.99 9.66 3.26
C TYR A 113 8.38 9.10 2.92
N GLY A 114 8.48 8.26 1.88
CA GLY A 114 9.71 7.59 1.50
C GLY A 114 10.38 8.13 0.24
N ILE A 115 9.74 9.05 -0.50
CA ILE A 115 10.26 9.55 -1.79
C ILE A 115 11.66 10.17 -1.71
N GLU A 116 12.13 10.60 -0.52
CA GLU A 116 13.48 11.11 -0.30
C GLU A 116 14.50 10.03 0.15
N ASP A 117 14.04 8.84 0.55
CA ASP A 117 14.86 7.72 1.03
C ASP A 117 14.74 6.54 0.07
N TYR A 118 15.50 6.61 -1.03
CA TYR A 118 15.48 5.62 -2.11
C TYR A 118 15.72 4.18 -1.61
N GLU A 119 16.81 3.95 -0.89
CA GLU A 119 17.23 2.59 -0.51
C GLU A 119 16.21 1.89 0.38
N THR A 120 15.64 2.62 1.34
CA THR A 120 14.64 2.08 2.26
C THR A 120 13.33 1.83 1.53
N SER A 121 12.91 2.77 0.69
CA SER A 121 11.65 2.70 -0.04
C SER A 121 11.64 1.61 -1.09
N VAL A 122 12.72 1.43 -1.86
CA VAL A 122 12.81 0.36 -2.87
C VAL A 122 12.72 -1.02 -2.22
N LYS A 123 13.37 -1.23 -1.08
CA LYS A 123 13.21 -2.47 -0.30
C LYS A 123 11.77 -2.62 0.21
N ALA A 124 11.13 -1.52 0.59
CA ALA A 124 9.75 -1.53 1.02
C ALA A 124 8.80 -1.95 -0.11
N ILE A 125 8.96 -1.34 -1.29
CA ILE A 125 8.22 -1.64 -2.52
C ILE A 125 8.39 -3.11 -2.88
N GLU A 126 9.63 -3.62 -2.93
CA GLU A 126 9.89 -5.02 -3.25
C GLU A 126 9.19 -5.97 -2.28
N ARG A 127 9.21 -5.66 -0.98
CA ARG A 127 8.58 -6.50 0.04
C ARG A 127 7.06 -6.45 -0.05
N ILE A 128 6.47 -5.26 -0.22
CA ILE A 128 5.02 -5.06 -0.34
C ILE A 128 4.49 -5.72 -1.62
N THR A 129 5.24 -5.66 -2.73
CA THR A 129 4.85 -6.27 -4.02
C THR A 129 4.75 -7.80 -3.97
N GLN A 130 5.29 -8.44 -2.92
CA GLN A 130 5.06 -9.88 -2.70
C GLN A 130 3.64 -10.20 -2.21
N PHE A 131 2.86 -9.17 -1.87
CA PHE A 131 1.50 -9.28 -1.31
C PHE A 131 0.45 -8.48 -2.08
N THR A 132 0.84 -7.50 -2.88
CA THR A 132 -0.04 -6.62 -3.65
C THR A 132 0.71 -6.08 -4.87
N THR A 133 0.10 -5.19 -5.65
CA THR A 133 0.78 -4.44 -6.70
C THR A 133 1.22 -3.07 -6.15
N CYS A 134 2.47 -2.69 -6.42
CA CYS A 134 3.03 -1.37 -6.06
C CYS A 134 3.31 -0.53 -7.32
N GLU A 135 2.45 -0.62 -8.33
CA GLU A 135 2.68 0.03 -9.62
C GLU A 135 2.73 1.57 -9.47
N PHE A 136 1.85 2.14 -8.65
CA PHE A 136 1.72 3.58 -8.52
C PHE A 136 2.92 4.20 -7.81
N VAL A 137 3.35 3.66 -6.66
CA VAL A 137 4.58 4.15 -6.01
C VAL A 137 5.80 3.96 -6.90
N THR A 138 5.90 2.82 -7.61
CA THR A 138 7.07 2.53 -8.45
C THR A 138 7.23 3.60 -9.54
N HIS A 139 6.14 4.08 -10.12
CA HIS A 139 6.17 5.20 -11.07
C HIS A 139 6.73 6.49 -10.46
N ALA A 140 6.32 6.86 -9.24
CA ALA A 140 6.86 8.04 -8.56
C ALA A 140 8.38 7.95 -8.38
N PHE A 141 8.90 6.77 -8.02
CA PHE A 141 10.34 6.53 -7.90
C PHE A 141 11.05 6.51 -9.25
N ILE A 142 10.46 5.96 -10.32
CA ILE A 142 11.04 6.01 -11.67
C ILE A 142 11.22 7.44 -12.16
N VAL A 143 10.22 8.30 -11.91
CA VAL A 143 10.27 9.71 -12.32
C VAL A 143 11.41 10.46 -11.60
N LYS A 144 11.66 10.13 -10.33
CA LYS A 144 12.66 10.83 -9.50
C LYS A 144 14.08 10.24 -9.58
N TYR A 145 14.20 8.91 -9.59
CA TYR A 145 15.44 8.13 -9.52
C TYR A 145 15.60 7.27 -10.77
N GLN A 146 15.52 7.90 -11.94
CA GLN A 146 15.39 7.20 -13.22
C GLN A 146 16.50 6.15 -13.43
N ASP A 147 17.77 6.52 -13.31
CA ASP A 147 18.88 5.61 -13.57
C ASP A 147 18.98 4.47 -12.54
N GLU A 148 18.74 4.75 -11.27
CA GLU A 148 18.74 3.77 -10.19
C GLU A 148 17.57 2.79 -10.33
N MET A 149 16.37 3.30 -10.59
CA MET A 149 15.18 2.47 -10.77
C MET A 149 15.28 1.59 -12.01
N MET A 150 15.88 2.06 -13.11
CA MET A 150 16.10 1.21 -14.29
C MET A 150 17.01 0.01 -13.96
N LYS A 151 18.05 0.21 -13.16
CA LYS A 151 18.91 -0.89 -12.67
C LYS A 151 18.14 -1.82 -11.73
N GLN A 152 17.33 -1.26 -10.85
CA GLN A 152 16.53 -2.02 -9.89
C GLN A 152 15.47 -2.88 -10.59
N MET A 153 14.75 -2.32 -11.56
CA MET A 153 13.79 -3.06 -12.39
C MET A 153 14.47 -4.21 -13.15
N LEU A 154 15.68 -3.99 -13.67
CA LEU A 154 16.44 -5.09 -14.28
C LEU A 154 16.77 -6.19 -13.27
N ALA A 155 17.16 -5.83 -12.04
CA ALA A 155 17.44 -6.79 -10.97
C ALA A 155 16.18 -7.57 -10.57
N TRP A 156 15.07 -6.87 -10.33
CA TRP A 156 13.78 -7.44 -9.99
C TRP A 156 13.25 -8.39 -11.08
N SER A 157 13.57 -8.16 -12.37
CA SER A 157 13.08 -8.99 -13.49
C SER A 157 13.64 -10.42 -13.43
N LYS A 158 14.77 -10.57 -12.74
CA LYS A 158 15.49 -11.82 -12.53
C LYS A 158 15.19 -12.43 -11.15
N HIS A 159 14.34 -11.79 -10.34
CA HIS A 159 14.06 -12.21 -8.98
C HIS A 159 13.27 -13.54 -8.98
N PRO A 160 13.60 -14.51 -8.10
CA PRO A 160 12.95 -15.82 -8.08
C PRO A 160 11.47 -15.77 -7.71
N HIS A 161 11.07 -14.82 -6.85
CA HIS A 161 9.68 -14.63 -6.42
C HIS A 161 8.88 -13.78 -7.43
N TRP A 162 7.63 -14.16 -7.67
CA TRP A 162 6.72 -13.51 -8.63
C TRP A 162 6.52 -12.01 -8.35
N GLY A 163 6.37 -11.61 -7.09
CA GLY A 163 6.22 -10.19 -6.71
C GLY A 163 7.41 -9.30 -7.10
N GLY A 164 8.63 -9.84 -7.13
CA GLY A 164 9.77 -9.10 -7.69
C GLY A 164 9.63 -8.90 -9.20
N LYS A 165 9.17 -9.93 -9.92
CA LYS A 165 8.92 -9.83 -11.36
C LYS A 165 7.75 -8.89 -11.70
N GLU A 166 6.67 -8.89 -10.91
CA GLU A 166 5.54 -7.97 -11.08
C GLU A 166 5.93 -6.52 -10.80
N ALA A 167 6.81 -6.25 -9.82
CA ALA A 167 7.37 -4.90 -9.61
C ALA A 167 8.09 -4.37 -10.86
N CYS A 168 8.60 -5.24 -11.74
CA CYS A 168 9.14 -4.87 -13.05
C CYS A 168 8.07 -4.72 -14.13
N ILE A 169 7.09 -5.62 -14.11
CA ILE A 169 5.97 -5.65 -15.05
C ILE A 169 4.87 -4.76 -14.50
N GLY A 170 5.22 -3.55 -14.01
CA GLY A 170 4.23 -2.47 -14.01
C GLY A 170 3.58 -2.53 -15.37
N ARG A 171 2.26 -2.67 -15.45
CA ARG A 171 1.60 -2.75 -16.74
C ARG A 171 1.84 -1.40 -17.39
N VAL A 172 2.92 -1.28 -18.15
CA VAL A 172 3.17 -0.24 -19.14
C VAL A 172 2.21 -0.53 -20.31
N GLN A 173 0.93 -0.55 -19.99
CA GLN A 173 -0.22 -0.58 -20.88
C GLN A 173 -1.23 0.38 -20.26
N THR A 174 -0.91 1.68 -20.36
CA THR A 174 -1.72 2.71 -21.03
C THR A 174 -1.32 4.10 -20.55
N SER A 175 -0.23 4.64 -21.10
CA SER A 175 -0.04 6.10 -21.23
C SER A 175 -1.02 6.72 -22.24
N SER A 176 -2.23 6.17 -22.38
CA SER A 176 -3.29 6.72 -23.23
C SER A 176 -4.62 6.90 -22.49
N ALA A 177 -4.70 6.66 -21.18
CA ALA A 177 -5.94 6.82 -20.39
C ALA A 177 -5.78 7.71 -19.15
N VAL A 178 -4.66 8.42 -19.00
CA VAL A 178 -4.46 9.42 -17.92
C VAL A 178 -5.06 10.79 -18.29
N GLY A 179 -5.67 10.93 -19.48
CA GLY A 179 -6.37 12.14 -19.90
C GLY A 179 -7.76 12.34 -19.29
N ASP A 180 -8.45 11.26 -18.88
CA ASP A 180 -9.92 11.34 -18.62
C ASP A 180 -10.34 11.01 -17.19
N VAL A 181 -9.41 10.96 -16.24
CA VAL A 181 -9.73 10.81 -14.80
C VAL A 181 -9.20 12.00 -13.96
N ILE A 182 -8.78 13.06 -14.63
CA ILE A 182 -8.51 14.38 -14.02
C ILE A 182 -9.29 15.45 -14.79
N ALA A 183 -10.61 15.25 -14.87
CA ALA A 183 -11.61 16.27 -15.17
C ALA A 183 -12.81 16.04 -14.23
#